data_AF-A0A1N7KGV0-F1
#
_entry.id   AF-A0A1N7KGV0-F1
#
_cell.length_a   1.000
_cell.length_b   1.000
_cell.length_c   1.000
_cell.angle_alpha   90.00
_cell.angle_beta   90.00
_cell.angle_gamma   90.00
#
_symmetry.space_group_name_H-M   'P 1'
#
loop_
_entity.id
_entity.type
_entity.pdbx_description
1 polymer ?
#
loop_
_entity_poly.entity_id
_entity_poly.type
_entity_poly.pdbx_seq_one_letter_code
_entity_poly.pdbx_strand_id
1 'polypeptide(L)' 'MRLGVRAQAVVASGITSKGPWRSSKTPGINQALSNAYLKSQGLYVLRDGWIKLHYSQ' A
#
# COMPACT_ATOMS: atom_id res chain seq x y z
N MET A 1 -10.29 4.70 12.56
CA MET A 1 -9.90 3.79 11.45
C MET A 1 -9.93 4.56 10.13
N ARG A 2 -8.96 5.47 9.92
CA ARG A 2 -9.03 6.48 8.84
C ARG A 2 -8.88 5.90 7.42
N LEU A 3 -8.25 4.73 7.30
CA LEU A 3 -7.94 4.06 6.02
C LEU A 3 -8.83 2.83 5.74
N GLY A 4 -9.92 2.64 6.49
CA GLY A 4 -10.89 1.57 6.23
C GLY A 4 -10.43 0.13 6.55
N VAL A 5 -9.28 -0.05 7.19
CA VAL A 5 -8.76 -1.39 7.56
C VAL A 5 -9.39 -1.90 8.85
N ARG A 6 -9.60 -3.22 8.93
CA ARG A 6 -10.13 -3.91 10.11
C ARG A 6 -9.31 -3.60 11.36
N ALA A 7 -9.99 -3.29 12.47
CA ALA A 7 -9.40 -2.94 13.76
C ALA A 7 -8.29 -3.90 14.20
N GLN A 8 -8.59 -5.20 14.13
CA GLN A 8 -7.71 -6.26 14.59
C GLN A 8 -6.39 -6.30 13.80
N ALA A 9 -6.45 -6.07 12.48
CA ALA A 9 -5.28 -6.04 11.63
C ALA A 9 -4.39 -4.82 11.92
N VAL A 10 -4.99 -3.66 12.19
CA VAL A 10 -4.25 -2.45 12.58
C VAL A 10 -3.57 -2.62 13.94
N VAL A 11 -4.28 -3.19 14.92
CA VAL A 11 -3.71 -3.44 16.25
C VAL A 11 -2.55 -4.44 16.17
N ALA A 12 -2.75 -5.57 15.50
CA ALA A 12 -1.71 -6.60 15.35
C ALA A 12 -0.46 -6.09 14.60
N SER A 13 -0.65 -5.26 13.58
CA SER A 13 0.48 -4.64 12.85
C SER A 13 1.10 -3.46 13.60
N GLY A 14 0.37 -2.77 14.48
CA GLY A 14 0.86 -1.59 15.21
C GLY A 14 1.69 -1.92 16.44
N ILE A 15 1.34 -2.99 17.18
CA ILE A 15 2.05 -3.40 18.40
C ILE A 15 3.23 -4.34 18.14
N THR A 16 3.51 -4.65 16.87
CA THR A 16 4.50 -5.66 16.51
C THR A 16 5.93 -5.13 16.69
N SER A 17 6.81 -5.93 17.27
CA SER A 17 8.26 -5.67 17.35
C SER A 17 9.02 -6.03 16.06
N LYS A 18 8.32 -6.33 14.96
CA LYS A 18 8.93 -6.63 13.67
C LYS A 18 9.67 -5.40 13.14
N GLY A 19 10.89 -5.61 12.64
CA GLY A 19 11.62 -4.54 11.96
C GLY A 19 10.84 -3.96 10.77
N PRO A 20 11.10 -2.69 10.38
CA PRO A 20 10.29 -1.96 9.41
C PRO A 20 10.08 -2.73 8.10
N TRP A 21 11.15 -3.32 7.55
CA TRP A 21 11.08 -4.10 6.31
C TRP A 21 10.11 -5.29 6.38
N ARG A 22 10.13 -6.01 7.50
CA ARG A 22 9.21 -7.14 7.72
C ARG A 22 7.80 -6.66 7.99
N SER A 23 7.65 -5.54 8.69
CA SER A 23 6.35 -4.95 9.01
C SER A 23 5.61 -4.45 7.76
N SER A 24 6.33 -3.79 6.83
CA SER A 24 5.77 -3.27 5.57
C SER A 24 5.07 -4.33 4.71
N LYS A 25 5.46 -5.60 4.83
CA LYS A 25 4.88 -6.73 4.09
C LYS A 25 3.73 -7.42 4.83
N THR A 26 3.35 -6.93 6.01
CA THR A 26 2.23 -7.51 6.75
C THR A 26 0.89 -7.16 6.10
N PRO A 27 -0.10 -8.06 6.13
CA PRO A 27 -1.41 -7.81 5.52
C PRO A 27 -2.09 -6.53 6.02
N GLY A 28 -1.97 -6.23 7.32
CA GLY A 28 -2.56 -5.01 7.90
C GLY A 28 -1.99 -3.72 7.30
N ILE A 29 -0.66 -3.65 7.13
CA ILE A 29 -0.01 -2.49 6.52
C ILE A 29 -0.25 -2.44 5.02
N ASN A 30 -0.20 -3.58 4.33
CA ASN A 30 -0.43 -3.62 2.88
C ASN A 30 -1.87 -3.23 2.50
N GLN A 31 -2.85 -3.62 3.32
CA GLN A 31 -4.24 -3.20 3.15
C GLN A 31 -4.43 -1.70 3.40
N ALA A 32 -3.77 -1.16 4.43
CA ALA A 32 -3.85 0.27 4.75
C ALA A 32 -3.15 1.13 3.69
N LEU A 33 -1.93 0.75 3.32
CA LEU A 33 -1.09 1.40 2.32
C LEU A 33 -1.20 0.68 0.97
N SER A 34 -2.44 0.49 0.52
CA SER A 34 -2.72 -0.16 -0.76
C SER A 34 -2.30 0.74 -1.94
N ASN A 35 -2.07 0.13 -3.10
CA ASN A 35 -1.76 0.87 -4.34
C ASN A 35 -2.85 1.91 -4.68
N ALA A 36 -4.12 1.62 -4.39
CA ALA A 36 -5.21 2.56 -4.59
C ALA A 36 -5.08 3.80 -3.68
N TYR A 37 -4.75 3.59 -2.41
CA TYR A 37 -4.47 4.68 -1.48
C TYR A 37 -3.26 5.49 -1.95
N LEU A 38 -2.15 4.84 -2.30
CA LEU A 38 -0.94 5.53 -2.76
C LEU A 38 -1.19 6.34 -4.04
N LYS A 39 -1.97 5.82 -4.98
CA LYS A 39 -2.39 6.56 -6.18
C LYS A 39 -3.22 7.80 -5.82
N SER A 40 -4.12 7.70 -4.84
CA SER A 40 -4.89 8.87 -4.34
C SER A 40 -4.00 9.92 -3.66
N GLN A 41 -2.85 9.52 -3.11
CA GLN A 41 -1.86 10.42 -2.52
C GLN A 41 -0.92 11.02 -3.58
N GLY A 42 -1.14 10.77 -4.87
CA GLY A 42 -0.34 11.31 -5.97
C GLY A 42 0.82 10.41 -6.42
N LEU A 43 0.93 9.18 -5.91
CA LEU A 43 1.96 8.26 -6.39
C LEU A 43 1.61 7.77 -7.80
N TYR A 44 2.55 7.97 -8.73
CA TYR A 44 2.37 7.54 -10.11
C TYR A 44 2.50 6.03 -10.25
N VAL A 45 1.58 5.42 -11.00
CA VAL A 45 1.61 3.98 -11.28
C VAL A 45 2.53 3.73 -12.47
N LEU A 46 3.68 3.10 -12.21
CA LEU A 46 4.69 2.80 -13.24
C LEU A 46 4.12 2.05 -14.44
N ARG A 47 3.19 1.12 -14.20
CA ARG A 47 2.53 0.36 -15.27
C ARG A 47 1.77 1.27 -16.24
N ASP A 48 1.07 2.28 -15.74
CA ASP A 48 0.31 3.21 -16.58
C ASP A 48 1.26 4.00 -17.51
N GLY A 49 2.41 4.42 -16.98
CA GLY A 49 3.47 5.08 -17.77
C GLY A 49 4.12 4.17 -18.79
N TRP A 50 4.40 2.92 -18.41
CA TRP A 50 4.96 1.93 -19.33
C TRP A 50 4.00 1.62 -20.48
N ILE A 51 2.71 1.40 -20.20
CA ILE A 51 1.70 1.16 -21.23
C ILE A 51 1.63 2.36 -22.17
N LYS A 52 1.57 3.58 -21.62
CA LYS A 52 1.55 4.80 -22.43
C LYS A 52 2.76 4.93 -23.34
N LEU A 53 3.95 4.57 -22.87
CA LEU A 53 5.18 4.63 -23.66
C LEU A 53 5.23 3.54 -24.74
N HIS A 54 4.89 2.31 -24.38
CA HIS A 54 5.10 1.13 -25.21
C HIS A 54 4.01 0.92 -26.26
N TYR A 55 2.78 1.37 -25.98
CA TYR A 55 1.64 1.25 -26.89
C TYR A 55 1.22 2.61 -27.50
N SER A 56 2.14 3.58 -27.57
CA SER A 56 1.90 4.92 -28.13
C SER A 56 1.77 4.94 -29.67
N GLN A 57 1.44 3.82 -30.30
CA GLN A 57 1.39 3.69 -31.76
C GLN A 57 0.06 4.18 -32.34
#